data_AF-A0A2H4NRR0-F1
#
_entry.id   AF-A0A2H4NRR0-F1
#
_cell.length_a   1.000
_cell.length_b   1.000
_cell.length_c   1.000
_cell.angle_alpha   90.00
_cell.angle_beta   90.00
_cell.angle_gamma   90.00
#
_symmetry.space_group_name_H-M   'P 1'
#
loop_
_entity.id
_entity.type
_entity.pdbx_description
1 polymer ?
#
loop_
_entity_poly.entity_id
_entity_poly.type
_entity_poly.pdbx_seq_one_letter_code
_entity_poly.pdbx_strand_id
1 'polypeptide(L)'
;MGHITGRATGYMFRYKKDPKVFYIGRTKDFHKRFKDHLSSNLKDRFHKFANSIGWDPFEFSIIEICDLSIQQDREDFYLQKYLPLLNTIFKSNFSEIQSYDSLYEILRLRQ
;
A
#
# COMPACT_ATOMS: atom_id res chain seq x y z
N MET A 1 26.88 3.97 -18.33
CA MET A 1 25.87 4.05 -17.26
C MET A 1 25.68 2.66 -16.71
N GLY A 2 26.08 2.39 -15.46
CA GLY A 2 25.99 1.05 -14.88
C GLY A 2 24.54 0.70 -14.58
N HIS A 3 24.04 -0.39 -15.17
CA HIS A 3 22.80 -1.00 -14.72
C HIS A 3 22.99 -1.44 -13.27
N ILE A 4 22.24 -0.87 -12.33
CA ILE A 4 22.20 -1.36 -10.96
C ILE A 4 21.32 -2.61 -10.95
N THR A 5 21.83 -3.70 -11.52
CA THR A 5 21.21 -5.02 -11.43
C THR A 5 21.41 -5.56 -10.02
N GLY A 6 20.32 -5.94 -9.35
CA GLY A 6 20.37 -6.66 -8.06
C GLY A 6 19.76 -5.94 -6.87
N ARG A 7 19.39 -4.65 -6.99
CA ARG A 7 18.71 -3.91 -5.91
C ARG A 7 17.21 -3.84 -6.14
N ALA A 8 16.47 -3.88 -5.06
CA ALA A 8 15.02 -3.86 -5.04
C ALA A 8 14.55 -2.98 -3.88
N THR A 9 13.37 -2.38 -4.01
CA THR A 9 12.90 -1.34 -3.09
C THR A 9 11.56 -1.74 -2.48
N GLY A 10 11.51 -1.75 -1.16
CA GLY A 10 10.26 -1.70 -0.38
C GLY A 10 9.84 -0.25 -0.20
N TYR A 11 8.56 0.05 -0.41
CA TYR A 11 8.02 1.40 -0.36
C TYR A 11 6.67 1.42 0.35
N MET A 12 6.24 2.62 0.74
CA MET A 12 4.98 2.86 1.44
C MET A 12 4.25 4.07 0.86
N PHE A 13 2.94 3.92 0.67
CA PHE A 13 2.00 5.04 0.57
C PHE A 13 1.28 5.20 1.90
N ARG A 14 1.40 6.37 2.53
CA ARG A 14 0.76 6.68 3.82
C ARG A 14 -0.22 7.82 3.64
N TYR A 15 -1.43 7.65 4.15
CA TYR A 15 -2.44 8.72 4.14
C TYR A 15 -2.08 9.79 5.16
N LYS A 16 -1.96 11.05 4.72
CA LYS A 16 -1.47 12.16 5.56
C LYS A 16 -2.39 12.47 6.75
N LYS A 17 -3.71 12.26 6.62
CA LYS A 17 -4.68 12.58 7.68
C LYS A 17 -4.81 11.49 8.75
N ASP A 18 -4.40 10.26 8.43
CA ASP A 18 -4.40 9.16 9.39
C ASP A 18 -3.21 8.22 9.09
N PRO A 19 -2.12 8.31 9.86
CA PRO A 19 -0.91 7.54 9.59
C PRO A 19 -1.09 6.03 9.77
N LYS A 20 -2.21 5.57 10.36
CA LYS A 20 -2.56 4.14 10.45
C LYS A 20 -3.09 3.59 9.12
N VAL A 21 -3.48 4.46 8.20
CA VAL A 21 -3.97 4.10 6.86
C VAL A 21 -2.81 4.18 5.87
N PHE A 22 -2.20 3.03 5.58
CA PHE A 22 -1.07 2.94 4.67
C PHE A 22 -1.07 1.62 3.89
N TYR A 23 -0.33 1.65 2.77
CA TYR A 23 -0.03 0.53 1.87
C TYR A 23 1.48 0.34 1.82
N ILE A 24 1.94 -0.90 1.83
CA ILE A 24 3.33 -1.30 1.60
C ILE A 24 3.41 -2.14 0.34
N GLY A 25 4.43 -1.92 -0.49
CA GLY A 25 4.68 -2.77 -1.64
C GLY A 25 6.15 -2.86 -1.98
N ARG A 26 6.47 -3.71 -2.95
CA ARG A 26 7.83 -3.89 -3.46
C ARG A 26 7.96 -3.67 -4.96
N THR A 27 9.15 -3.27 -5.41
CA THR A 27 9.46 -3.09 -6.84
C THR A 27 10.95 -3.21 -7.17
N LYS A 28 11.27 -3.58 -8.41
CA LYS A 28 12.63 -3.52 -8.98
C LYS A 28 12.95 -2.16 -9.58
N ASP A 29 11.90 -1.41 -9.92
CA ASP A 29 11.98 -0.06 -10.48
C ASP A 29 10.96 0.83 -9.77
N PHE A 30 11.47 1.72 -8.92
CA PHE A 30 10.66 2.61 -8.10
C PHE A 30 9.88 3.63 -8.93
N HIS A 31 10.53 4.23 -9.93
CA HIS A 31 9.92 5.26 -10.76
C HIS A 31 8.80 4.70 -11.62
N LYS A 32 9.05 3.55 -12.26
CA LYS A 32 8.03 2.87 -13.04
C LYS A 32 6.85 2.46 -12.16
N ARG A 33 7.11 1.86 -11.00
CA ARG A 33 6.04 1.40 -10.12
C ARG A 33 5.18 2.54 -9.58
N PHE A 34 5.80 3.66 -9.21
CA PHE A 34 5.05 4.83 -8.76
C PHE A 34 4.09 5.34 -9.84
N LYS A 35 4.58 5.47 -11.09
CA LYS A 35 3.73 5.85 -12.23
C LYS A 35 2.61 4.84 -12.49
N ASP A 36 2.92 3.54 -12.43
CA ASP A 36 1.94 2.47 -12.62
C ASP A 36 0.79 2.62 -11.62
N HIS A 37 1.07 2.88 -10.33
CA HIS A 37 0.04 3.13 -9.32
C HIS A 37 -0.87 4.31 -9.65
N LEU A 38 -0.31 5.46 -10.02
CA LEU A 38 -1.10 6.67 -10.31
C LEU A 38 -2.05 6.50 -11.51
N SER A 39 -1.70 5.61 -12.44
CA SER A 39 -2.51 5.30 -13.63
C SER A 39 -3.42 4.07 -13.49
N SER A 40 -3.33 3.37 -12.35
CA SER A 40 -3.95 2.06 -12.17
C SER A 40 -5.44 2.17 -11.84
N ASN A 41 -6.25 1.36 -12.53
CA ASN A 41 -7.67 1.15 -12.25
C ASN A 41 -7.93 -0.21 -11.57
N LEU A 42 -6.93 -0.75 -10.87
CA LEU A 42 -7.10 -1.97 -10.09
C LEU A 42 -8.20 -1.79 -9.03
N LYS A 43 -8.91 -2.89 -8.76
CA LYS A 43 -10.07 -2.90 -7.85
C LYS A 43 -9.71 -3.34 -6.43
N ASP A 44 -8.43 -3.40 -6.09
CA ASP A 44 -7.98 -3.64 -4.72
C ASP A 44 -8.27 -2.43 -3.81
N ARG A 45 -8.16 -2.66 -2.49
CA ARG A 45 -8.52 -1.67 -1.48
C ARG A 45 -7.68 -0.40 -1.60
N PHE A 46 -6.38 -0.54 -1.86
CA PHE A 46 -5.48 0.59 -1.99
C PHE A 46 -5.88 1.50 -3.15
N HIS A 47 -6.01 0.94 -4.36
CA HIS A 47 -6.36 1.74 -5.54
C HIS A 47 -7.79 2.28 -5.48
N LYS A 48 -8.76 1.52 -4.95
CA LYS A 48 -10.12 2.05 -4.73
C LYS A 48 -10.14 3.25 -3.80
N PHE A 49 -9.41 3.17 -2.69
CA PHE A 49 -9.33 4.26 -1.72
C PHE A 49 -8.56 5.45 -2.30
N ALA A 50 -7.37 5.23 -2.88
CA ALA A 50 -6.57 6.31 -3.46
C ALA A 50 -7.30 7.02 -4.62
N ASN A 51 -7.95 6.27 -5.52
CA ASN A 51 -8.69 6.86 -6.64
C ASN A 51 -9.98 7.58 -6.19
N SER A 52 -10.55 7.27 -5.01
CA SER A 52 -11.74 7.96 -4.52
C SER A 52 -11.45 9.29 -3.82
N ILE A 53 -10.29 9.41 -3.14
CA ILE A 53 -9.90 10.63 -2.43
C ILE A 53 -8.84 11.46 -3.15
N GLY A 54 -8.32 10.96 -4.27
CA GLY A 54 -7.17 11.51 -4.98
C GLY A 54 -5.82 11.09 -4.37
N TRP A 55 -4.74 11.32 -5.12
CA TRP A 55 -3.40 10.89 -4.74
C TRP A 55 -2.63 11.93 -3.89
N ASP A 56 -2.99 13.22 -3.98
CA ASP A 56 -2.36 14.32 -3.23
C ASP A 56 -2.35 14.12 -1.68
N PRO A 57 -3.38 13.53 -1.06
CA PRO A 57 -3.39 13.24 0.38
C PRO A 57 -2.46 12.11 0.81
N PHE A 58 -1.70 11.48 -0.09
CA PHE A 58 -0.72 10.47 0.25
C PHE A 58 0.70 11.04 0.32
N GLU A 59 1.48 10.50 1.24
CA GLU A 59 2.92 10.59 1.26
C GLU A 59 3.49 9.27 0.74
N PHE A 60 4.45 9.35 -0.18
CA PHE A 60 5.15 8.20 -0.72
C PHE A 60 6.58 8.16 -0.21
N SER A 61 7.03 7.02 0.31
CA SER A 61 8.34 6.87 0.93
C SER A 61 8.98 5.53 0.60
N ILE A 62 10.31 5.50 0.56
CA ILE A 62 11.11 4.27 0.49
C ILE A 62 11.31 3.78 1.92
N ILE A 63 10.96 2.52 2.19
CA ILE A 63 11.18 1.88 3.49
C ILE A 63 12.56 1.23 3.53
N GLU A 64 12.93 0.55 2.46
CA GLU A 64 14.16 -0.24 2.40
C GLU A 64 14.62 -0.43 0.96
N ILE A 65 15.95 -0.43 0.77
CA ILE A 65 16.58 -0.94 -0.44
C ILE A 65 17.33 -2.21 -0.04
N CYS A 66 16.96 -3.33 -0.65
CA CYS A 66 17.50 -4.65 -0.35
C CYS A 66 17.92 -5.38 -1.62
N ASP A 67 18.60 -6.51 -1.47
CA ASP A 67 18.90 -7.38 -2.59
C ASP A 67 17.63 -8.01 -3.14
N LEU A 68 17.61 -8.19 -4.46
CA LEU A 68 16.44 -8.75 -5.14
C LEU A 68 16.09 -10.17 -4.63
N SER A 69 17.08 -10.95 -4.20
CA SER A 69 16.90 -12.31 -3.68
C SER A 69 16.06 -12.35 -2.41
N ILE A 70 16.12 -11.31 -1.58
CA ILE A 70 15.42 -11.26 -0.28
C ILE A 70 14.18 -10.35 -0.31
N GLN A 71 13.88 -9.73 -1.46
CA GLN A 71 12.85 -8.69 -1.53
C GLN A 71 11.46 -9.17 -1.08
N GLN A 72 11.08 -10.40 -1.42
CA GLN A 72 9.80 -10.98 -1.02
C GLN A 72 9.74 -11.14 0.51
N ASP A 73 10.77 -11.73 1.11
CA ASP A 73 10.86 -11.94 2.56
C ASP A 73 10.78 -10.61 3.33
N ARG A 74 11.40 -9.55 2.79
CA ARG A 74 11.34 -8.20 3.36
C ARG A 74 9.95 -7.59 3.27
N GLU A 75 9.25 -7.74 2.15
CA GLU A 75 7.86 -7.31 2.03
C GLU A 75 6.98 -8.06 3.04
N ASP A 76 7.10 -9.38 3.12
CA ASP A 76 6.32 -10.21 4.03
C ASP A 76 6.58 -9.85 5.50
N PHE A 77 7.83 -9.61 5.87
CA PHE A 77 8.20 -9.10 7.19
C PHE A 77 7.46 -7.80 7.53
N TYR A 78 7.43 -6.83 6.63
CA TYR A 78 6.75 -5.55 6.88
C TYR A 78 5.23 -5.69 6.91
N LEU A 79 4.65 -6.53 6.05
CA LEU A 79 3.22 -6.81 6.04
C LEU A 79 2.78 -7.46 7.35
N GLN A 80 3.54 -8.44 7.86
CA GLN A 80 3.25 -9.11 9.13
C GLN A 80 3.49 -8.19 10.33
N LYS A 81 4.56 -7.41 10.32
CA LYS A 81 4.92 -6.53 11.43
C LYS A 81 3.95 -5.37 11.62
N TYR A 82 3.48 -4.78 10.52
CA TYR A 82 2.74 -3.52 10.56
C TYR A 82 1.26 -3.63 10.16
N LEU A 83 0.84 -4.74 9.57
CA LEU A 83 -0.55 -5.01 9.17
C LEU A 83 -1.21 -3.83 8.41
N PRO A 84 -0.62 -3.35 7.30
CA PRO A 84 -1.11 -2.19 6.56
C PRO A 84 -2.56 -2.37 6.13
N LEU A 85 -3.42 -1.43 6.54
CA LEU A 85 -4.86 -1.48 6.29
C LEU A 85 -5.20 -1.60 4.80
N LEU A 86 -4.39 -0.99 3.93
CA LEU A 86 -4.65 -0.92 2.48
C LEU A 86 -4.12 -2.13 1.69
N ASN A 87 -3.30 -3.00 2.30
CA ASN A 87 -2.83 -4.25 1.67
C ASN A 87 -3.83 -5.40 1.79
N THR A 88 -4.81 -5.29 2.68
CA THR A 88 -5.78 -6.37 2.91
C THR A 88 -6.73 -6.51 1.72
N ILE A 89 -6.68 -7.68 1.08
CA ILE A 89 -7.61 -8.05 0.01
C ILE A 89 -8.99 -8.28 0.64
N PHE A 90 -10.07 -7.86 -0.01
CA PHE A 90 -11.39 -8.43 0.25
C PHE A 90 -11.33 -9.93 -0.08
N LYS A 91 -10.97 -10.78 0.88
CA LYS A 91 -11.40 -12.17 0.83
C LYS A 91 -12.89 -12.14 1.14
N SER A 92 -13.70 -12.02 0.10
CA SER A 92 -15.10 -12.44 0.12
C SER A 92 -15.13 -13.92 0.56
N ASN A 93 -15.21 -14.11 1.88
CA ASN A 93 -15.57 -15.30 2.66
C ASN A 93 -15.33 -15.12 4.18
N PHE A 94 -15.28 -13.89 4.68
CA PHE A 94 -15.46 -13.59 6.11
C PHE A 94 -16.72 -12.76 6.23
N SER A 95 -17.65 -13.21 7.08
CA SER A 95 -18.99 -12.66 7.30
C SER A 95 -19.03 -11.13 7.16
N GLU A 96 -19.81 -10.68 6.16
CA GLU A 96 -19.84 -9.32 5.60
C GLU A 96 -20.28 -8.21 6.58
N ILE A 97 -20.48 -8.50 7.86
CA ILE A 97 -21.11 -7.57 8.80
C ILE A 97 -20.07 -6.78 9.62
N GLN A 98 -18.87 -7.29 9.88
CA GLN A 98 -17.96 -6.61 10.85
C GLN A 98 -16.94 -5.62 10.24
N SER A 99 -16.50 -5.83 8.99
CA SER A 99 -15.45 -4.99 8.39
C SER A 99 -15.97 -3.72 7.71
N TYR A 100 -17.19 -3.75 7.17
CA TYR A 100 -17.74 -2.60 6.44
C TYR A 100 -18.22 -1.53 7.41
N ASP A 101 -18.90 -1.96 8.49
CA ASP A 101 -19.33 -1.10 9.59
C ASP A 101 -18.14 -0.37 10.22
N SER A 102 -17.01 -1.04 10.45
CA SER A 102 -15.84 -0.38 11.05
C SER A 102 -15.24 0.73 10.18
N LEU A 103 -15.17 0.57 8.86
CA LEU A 103 -14.66 1.63 7.96
C LEU A 103 -15.65 2.78 7.80
N TYR A 104 -16.95 2.49 7.70
CA TYR A 104 -17.98 3.52 7.63
C TYR A 104 -18.13 4.29 8.95
N GLU A 105 -18.02 3.62 10.10
CA GLU A 105 -18.04 4.26 11.42
C GLU A 105 -16.80 5.14 11.64
N ILE A 106 -15.61 4.69 11.22
CA ILE A 106 -14.40 5.54 11.24
C ILE A 106 -14.59 6.81 10.38
N LEU A 107 -15.31 6.72 9.27
CA LEU A 107 -15.60 7.85 8.39
C LEU A 107 -16.76 8.73 8.90
N ARG A 108 -17.73 8.18 9.66
CA ARG A 108 -18.89 8.91 10.21
C ARG A 108 -18.57 9.68 11.50
N LEU A 109 -17.71 9.16 12.36
CA LEU A 109 -17.36 9.78 13.65
C LEU A 109 -16.53 11.08 13.53
N ARG A 110 -16.35 11.62 12.32
CA ARG A 110 -15.54 12.82 12.03
C ARG A 110 -16.29 13.93 11.28
N GLN A 111 -17.62 13.91 11.27
CA GLN A 111 -18.46 15.10 10.98
C GLN A 111 -18.86 15.76 12.30
#